data_AF-A0A4S2GW52-F1
#
_entry.id   AF-A0A4S2GW52-F1
#
_cell.length_a   1.000
_cell.length_b   1.000
_cell.length_c   1.000
_cell.angle_alpha   90.00
_cell.angle_beta   90.00
_cell.angle_gamma   90.00
#
_symmetry.space_group_name_H-M   'P 1'
#
loop_
_entity.id
_entity.type
_entity.pdbx_description
1 polymer ?
#
loop_
_entity_poly.entity_id
_entity_poly.type
_entity_poly.pdbx_seq_one_letter_code
_entity_poly.pdbx_strand_id
1 'polypeptide(L)'
;MADESYTKADYIAAEQAVIAAEKALSKTPEAQALKRARDRLDEIIDALGEASACEGCGQPVFDDEPYSYDSENGLTFCEGCTPTWSEFQANPSGFYRIIEGEHVLFTPETAAKAVEDHLAAGGSLSDRFGLVVPTAREATQ
;
A
#
# COMPACT_ATOMS: atom_id res chain seq x y z
N MET A 1 -51.03 4.81 21.80
CA MET A 1 -50.05 4.43 20.75
C MET A 1 -50.30 2.97 20.48
N ALA A 2 -50.72 2.59 19.28
CA ALA A 2 -50.92 1.18 18.94
C ALA A 2 -49.56 0.50 18.88
N ASP A 3 -49.44 -0.65 19.53
CA ASP A 3 -48.26 -1.52 19.47
C ASP A 3 -48.31 -2.25 18.11
N GLU A 4 -47.57 -1.74 17.12
CA GLU A 4 -47.39 -2.44 15.85
C GLU A 4 -46.43 -3.60 16.06
N SER A 5 -46.98 -4.75 16.48
CA SER A 5 -46.23 -6.00 16.52
C SER A 5 -46.14 -6.61 15.12
N TYR A 6 -44.91 -6.75 14.60
CA TYR A 6 -44.64 -7.43 13.34
C TYR A 6 -44.69 -8.95 13.52
N THR A 7 -45.23 -9.65 12.54
CA THR A 7 -45.30 -11.10 12.50
C THR A 7 -44.14 -11.71 11.71
N LYS A 8 -43.96 -13.03 11.84
CA LYS A 8 -43.04 -13.80 10.98
C LYS A 8 -43.39 -13.65 9.49
N ALA A 9 -44.68 -13.53 9.15
CA ALA A 9 -45.10 -13.36 7.77
C ALA A 9 -44.66 -11.99 7.22
N ASP A 10 -44.73 -10.93 8.04
CA ASP A 10 -44.29 -9.59 7.67
C ASP A 10 -42.77 -9.56 7.42
N TYR A 11 -41.98 -10.24 8.25
CA TYR A 11 -40.55 -10.42 8.03
C TYR A 11 -40.26 -11.09 6.68
N ILE A 12 -40.89 -12.23 6.39
CA ILE A 12 -40.65 -12.98 5.14
C ILE A 12 -41.03 -12.13 3.92
N ALA A 13 -42.15 -11.40 3.99
CA ALA A 13 -42.58 -10.52 2.91
C ALA A 13 -41.60 -9.36 2.68
N ALA A 14 -41.12 -8.73 3.76
CA ALA A 14 -40.11 -7.67 3.67
C ALA A 14 -38.78 -8.19 3.10
N GLU A 15 -38.32 -9.36 3.53
CA GLU A 15 -37.11 -10.01 3.01
C GLU A 15 -37.22 -10.30 1.50
N GLN A 16 -38.36 -10.87 1.06
CA GLN A 16 -38.62 -11.09 -0.36
C GLN A 16 -38.67 -9.79 -1.17
N ALA A 17 -39.21 -8.71 -0.59
CA ALA A 17 -39.25 -7.40 -1.24
C ALA A 17 -37.84 -6.80 -1.39
N VAL A 18 -36.97 -6.94 -0.38
CA VAL A 18 -35.56 -6.52 -0.46
C VAL A 18 -34.83 -7.30 -1.55
N ILE A 19 -34.94 -8.63 -1.57
CA ILE A 19 -34.30 -9.47 -2.59
C ILE A 19 -34.78 -9.09 -4.00
N ALA A 20 -36.09 -8.86 -4.17
CA ALA A 20 -36.63 -8.43 -5.46
C ALA A 20 -36.12 -7.05 -5.87
N ALA A 21 -36.00 -6.11 -4.92
CA ALA A 21 -35.46 -4.78 -5.15
C ALA A 21 -33.98 -4.82 -5.54
N GLU A 22 -33.15 -5.60 -4.86
CA GLU A 22 -31.74 -5.82 -5.22
C GLU A 22 -31.59 -6.44 -6.60
N LYS A 23 -32.44 -7.42 -6.94
CA LYS A 23 -32.48 -8.03 -8.27
C LYS A 23 -32.94 -7.04 -9.34
N ALA A 24 -33.81 -6.10 -9.04
CA ALA A 24 -34.21 -5.04 -9.96
C ALA A 24 -33.09 -4.01 -10.14
N LEU A 25 -32.46 -3.58 -9.03
CA LEU A 25 -31.31 -2.68 -9.03
C LEU A 25 -30.14 -3.23 -9.83
N SER A 26 -29.82 -4.52 -9.69
CA SER A 26 -28.73 -5.15 -10.47
C SER A 26 -28.95 -5.13 -11.99
N LYS A 27 -30.18 -4.89 -12.46
CA LYS A 27 -30.51 -4.74 -13.88
C LYS A 27 -30.44 -3.32 -14.38
N THR A 28 -30.32 -2.31 -13.52
CA THR A 28 -30.27 -0.91 -13.97
C THR A 28 -28.97 -0.63 -14.74
N PRO A 29 -28.97 0.37 -15.62
CA PRO A 29 -27.75 0.77 -16.34
C PRO A 29 -26.59 1.11 -15.39
N GLU A 30 -26.86 1.73 -14.24
CA GLU A 30 -25.87 2.12 -13.24
C GLU A 30 -25.23 0.91 -12.57
N ALA A 31 -26.02 -0.09 -12.16
CA ALA A 31 -25.47 -1.32 -11.58
C ALA A 31 -24.65 -2.11 -12.60
N GLN A 32 -25.10 -2.15 -13.86
CA GLN A 32 -24.31 -2.76 -14.93
C GLN A 32 -23.02 -1.99 -15.22
N ALA A 33 -23.05 -0.64 -15.16
CA ALA A 33 -21.87 0.19 -15.33
C ALA A 33 -20.86 -0.02 -14.19
N LEU A 34 -21.33 -0.09 -12.95
CA LEU A 34 -20.51 -0.42 -11.79
C LEU A 34 -19.89 -1.82 -11.92
N LYS A 35 -20.67 -2.83 -12.35
CA LYS A 35 -20.14 -4.17 -12.59
C LYS A 35 -19.03 -4.15 -13.63
N ARG A 36 -19.23 -3.51 -14.78
CA ARG A 36 -18.19 -3.39 -15.83
C ARG A 36 -16.95 -2.67 -15.33
N ALA A 37 -17.10 -1.63 -14.50
CA ALA A 37 -15.97 -0.93 -13.91
C ALA A 37 -15.18 -1.82 -12.95
N ARG A 38 -15.86 -2.67 -12.16
CA ARG A 38 -15.22 -3.67 -11.30
C ARG A 38 -14.53 -4.76 -12.09
N ASP A 39 -15.23 -5.37 -13.06
CA ASP A 39 -14.64 -6.39 -13.95
C ASP A 39 -13.36 -5.83 -14.61
N ARG A 40 -13.40 -4.56 -15.05
CA ARG A 40 -12.23 -3.89 -15.63
C ARG A 40 -11.10 -3.63 -14.63
N LEU A 41 -11.44 -3.29 -13.38
CA LEU A 41 -10.43 -3.13 -12.32
C LEU A 41 -9.76 -4.47 -12.01
N ASP A 42 -10.53 -5.55 -11.92
CA ASP A 42 -10.01 -6.90 -11.69
C ASP A 42 -9.04 -7.31 -12.81
N GLU A 43 -9.41 -7.09 -14.08
CA GLU A 43 -8.51 -7.31 -15.23
C GLU A 43 -7.19 -6.52 -15.13
N ILE A 44 -7.25 -5.28 -14.62
CA ILE A 44 -6.07 -4.44 -14.45
C ILE A 44 -5.19 -4.96 -13.31
N ILE A 45 -5.79 -5.33 -12.17
CA ILE A 45 -5.07 -5.91 -11.03
C ILE A 45 -4.38 -7.21 -11.45
N ASP A 46 -5.10 -8.10 -12.13
CA ASP A 46 -4.56 -9.35 -12.65
C ASP A 46 -3.38 -9.13 -13.62
N ALA A 47 -3.43 -8.06 -14.43
CA ALA A 47 -2.37 -7.72 -15.37
C ALA A 47 -1.14 -7.05 -14.72
N LEU A 48 -1.34 -6.26 -13.66
CA LEU A 48 -0.26 -5.58 -12.94
C LEU A 48 0.47 -6.52 -11.97
N GLY A 49 -0.18 -7.60 -11.52
CA GLY A 49 0.41 -8.57 -10.61
C GLY A 49 0.23 -8.19 -9.13
N GLU A 50 1.03 -8.81 -8.26
CA GLU A 50 0.98 -8.56 -6.83
C GLU A 50 1.52 -7.15 -6.51
N ALA A 51 0.82 -6.45 -5.62
CA ALA A 51 1.26 -5.16 -5.10
C ALA A 51 1.27 -5.22 -3.57
N SER A 52 2.31 -4.64 -2.98
CA SER A 52 2.35 -4.43 -1.52
C SER A 52 1.66 -3.12 -1.18
N ALA A 53 1.01 -3.03 -0.02
CA ALA A 53 0.48 -1.76 0.46
C ALA A 53 1.60 -0.93 1.08
N CYS A 54 1.69 0.36 0.72
CA CYS A 54 2.59 1.28 1.39
C CYS A 54 2.11 1.55 2.81
N GLU A 55 2.95 1.28 3.81
CA GLU A 55 2.64 1.48 5.23
C GLU A 55 2.50 2.97 5.63
N GLY A 56 3.02 3.89 4.80
CA GLY A 56 2.91 5.33 5.03
C GLY A 56 1.61 5.95 4.50
N CYS A 57 1.14 5.54 3.32
CA CYS A 57 0.00 6.19 2.64
C CYS A 57 -1.11 5.25 2.15
N GLY A 58 -0.93 3.92 2.27
CA GLY A 58 -1.88 2.90 1.84
C GLY A 58 -1.99 2.71 0.33
N GLN A 59 -1.22 3.44 -0.48
CA GLN A 59 -1.18 3.25 -1.93
C GLN A 59 -0.50 1.90 -2.26
N PRO A 60 -0.93 1.23 -3.35
CA PRO A 60 -0.21 0.06 -3.85
C PRO A 60 1.21 0.45 -4.28
N VAL A 61 2.14 -0.47 -4.08
CA VAL A 61 3.53 -0.41 -4.53
C VAL A 61 3.74 -1.64 -5.41
N PHE A 62 3.97 -1.39 -6.69
CA PHE A 62 4.20 -2.45 -7.68
C PHE A 62 5.69 -2.80 -7.79
N ASP A 63 5.99 -4.03 -8.22
CA ASP A 63 7.36 -4.56 -8.31
C ASP A 63 8.29 -3.75 -9.25
N ASP A 64 7.72 -2.96 -10.17
CA ASP A 64 8.44 -2.13 -11.13
C ASP A 64 8.61 -0.67 -10.67
N GLU A 65 8.07 -0.30 -9.50
CA GLU A 65 8.19 1.02 -8.91
C GLU A 65 9.35 1.08 -7.90
N PRO A 66 10.00 2.24 -7.69
CA PRO A 66 10.95 2.39 -6.61
C PRO A 66 10.28 2.26 -5.23
N TYR A 67 10.88 1.46 -4.36
CA TYR A 67 10.35 1.18 -3.01
C TYR A 67 11.47 0.99 -1.99
N SER A 68 11.14 1.10 -0.71
CA SER A 68 11.99 0.59 0.38
C SER A 68 11.24 -0.48 1.15
N TYR A 69 11.96 -1.53 1.56
CA TYR A 69 11.39 -2.67 2.26
C TYR A 69 12.16 -2.94 3.55
N ASP A 70 11.42 -3.03 4.65
CA ASP A 70 11.90 -3.52 5.94
C ASP A 70 11.59 -5.01 6.02
N SER A 71 12.58 -5.85 5.71
CA SER A 71 12.42 -7.30 5.66
C SER A 71 12.10 -7.95 7.01
N GLU A 72 12.43 -7.27 8.10
CA GLU A 72 12.27 -7.79 9.46
C GLU A 72 10.84 -7.59 9.95
N ASN A 73 10.26 -6.43 9.66
CA ASN A 73 8.89 -6.10 10.02
C ASN A 73 7.88 -6.37 8.89
N GLY A 74 8.37 -6.73 7.69
CA GLY A 74 7.55 -6.94 6.50
C GLY A 74 6.90 -5.66 5.98
N LEU A 75 7.50 -4.49 6.23
CA LEU A 75 6.92 -3.19 5.87
C LEU A 75 7.42 -2.73 4.51
N THR A 76 6.50 -2.30 3.65
CA THR A 76 6.83 -1.71 2.35
C THR A 76 6.48 -0.23 2.34
N PHE A 77 7.36 0.60 1.79
CA PHE A 77 7.09 2.02 1.58
C PHE A 77 7.32 2.38 0.11
N CYS A 78 6.37 3.11 -0.48
CA CYS A 78 6.57 3.72 -1.79
C CYS A 78 7.68 4.78 -1.72
N GLU A 79 8.29 5.10 -2.85
CA GLU A 79 9.33 6.14 -2.96
C GLU A 79 8.97 7.44 -2.21
N GLY A 80 7.72 7.89 -2.30
CA GLY A 80 7.25 9.11 -1.66
C GLY A 80 7.30 9.07 -0.13
N CYS A 81 7.03 7.90 0.45
CA CYS A 81 7.00 7.67 1.90
C CYS A 81 8.33 7.12 2.44
N THR A 82 9.24 6.64 1.58
CA THR A 82 10.59 6.26 1.98
C THR A 82 11.31 7.46 2.61
N PRO A 83 11.91 7.34 3.79
CA PRO A 83 12.64 8.45 4.40
C PRO A 83 13.78 8.96 3.52
N THR A 84 14.03 10.25 3.58
CA THR A 84 15.20 10.89 2.96
C THR A 84 16.45 10.73 3.82
N TRP A 85 17.63 10.94 3.24
CA TRP A 85 18.87 11.03 4.01
C TRP A 85 18.85 12.17 5.06
N SER A 86 18.14 13.27 4.79
CA SER A 86 17.92 14.33 5.78
C SER A 86 17.10 13.85 6.98
N GLU A 87 16.05 13.06 6.76
CA GLU A 87 15.21 12.52 7.84
C GLU A 87 15.97 11.46 8.65
N PHE A 88 16.75 10.61 7.96
CA PHE A 88 17.69 9.69 8.59
C PHE A 88 18.68 10.40 9.50
N GLN A 89 19.28 11.50 9.03
CA GLN A 89 20.21 12.30 9.83
C GLN A 89 19.54 12.94 11.05
N ALA A 90 18.29 13.41 10.92
CA ALA A 90 17.56 14.08 11.98
C ALA A 90 17.10 13.11 13.09
N ASN A 91 16.78 11.86 12.75
CA ASN A 91 16.31 10.85 13.69
C ASN A 91 16.99 9.48 13.48
N PRO A 92 18.29 9.35 13.77
CA PRO A 92 19.05 8.14 13.48
C PRO A 92 18.56 6.91 14.25
N SER A 93 18.06 7.08 15.47
CA SER A 93 17.53 5.99 16.30
C SER A 93 16.25 5.35 15.75
N GLY A 94 15.60 5.95 14.76
CA GLY A 94 14.48 5.36 14.03
C GLY A 94 14.89 4.30 13.01
N PHE A 95 16.20 4.13 12.77
CA PHE A 95 16.74 3.26 11.74
C PHE A 95 17.71 2.25 12.35
N TYR A 96 17.83 1.10 11.72
CA TYR A 96 18.73 0.04 12.13
C TYR A 96 19.56 -0.48 10.95
N ARG A 97 20.65 -1.15 11.28
CA ARG A 97 21.46 -1.95 10.34
C ARG A 97 21.70 -3.31 10.95
N ILE A 98 21.94 -4.30 10.10
CA ILE A 98 22.25 -5.66 10.53
C ILE A 98 23.77 -5.82 10.58
N ILE A 99 24.32 -6.08 11.77
CA ILE A 99 25.75 -6.41 11.97
C ILE A 99 25.80 -7.79 12.59
N GLU A 100 26.46 -8.74 11.93
CA GLU A 100 26.62 -10.12 12.43
C GLU A 100 25.28 -10.80 12.79
N GLY A 101 24.19 -10.40 12.12
CA GLY A 101 22.84 -10.91 12.36
C GLY A 101 22.06 -10.19 13.47
N GLU A 102 22.63 -9.15 14.08
CA GLU A 102 21.96 -8.34 15.11
C GLU A 102 21.50 -6.99 14.59
N HIS A 103 20.33 -6.53 15.06
CA HIS A 103 19.82 -5.21 14.77
C HIS A 103 20.50 -4.18 15.65
N VAL A 104 21.35 -3.35 15.03
CA VAL A 104 22.03 -2.26 15.71
C VAL A 104 21.40 -0.95 15.22
N LEU A 105 20.76 -0.22 16.15
CA LEU A 105 20.23 1.11 15.86
C LEU A 105 21.36 2.06 15.47
N PHE A 106 21.08 2.97 14.54
CA PHE A 106 22.03 4.03 14.23
C PHE A 106 22.14 5.03 15.39
N THR A 107 23.37 5.36 15.74
CA THR A 107 23.70 6.48 16.63
C THR A 107 23.89 7.76 15.80
N PRO A 108 23.85 8.96 16.42
CA PRO A 108 24.17 10.21 15.71
C PRO A 108 25.52 10.17 15.00
N GLU A 109 26.56 9.59 15.62
CA GLU A 109 27.90 9.52 15.03
C GLU A 109 27.94 8.59 13.81
N THR A 110 27.31 7.42 13.92
CA THR A 110 27.29 6.43 12.83
C THR A 110 26.40 6.88 11.66
N ALA A 111 25.30 7.57 11.94
CA ALA A 111 24.46 8.18 10.92
C ALA A 111 25.17 9.35 10.21
N ALA A 112 25.86 10.21 10.97
CA ALA A 112 26.64 11.31 10.39
C ALA A 112 27.70 10.79 9.42
N LYS A 113 28.39 9.70 9.77
CA LYS A 113 29.37 9.07 8.89
C LYS A 113 28.73 8.49 7.62
N ALA A 114 27.58 7.82 7.75
CA ALA A 114 26.87 7.28 6.59
C ALA A 114 26.36 8.39 5.65
N VAL A 115 25.87 9.50 6.20
CA VAL A 115 25.47 10.68 5.44
C VAL A 115 26.68 11.30 4.73
N GLU A 116 27.82 11.45 5.41
CA GLU A 116 29.06 11.94 4.80
C GLU A 116 29.50 11.06 3.62
N ASP A 117 29.45 9.74 3.78
CA ASP A 117 29.79 8.79 2.72
C ASP A 117 28.86 8.91 1.51
N HIS A 118 27.54 9.05 1.74
CA HIS A 118 26.55 9.27 0.69
C HIS A 118 26.80 10.55 -0.09
N LEU A 119 27.07 11.66 0.62
CA LEU A 119 27.37 12.95 0.01
C LEU A 119 28.71 12.90 -0.77
N ALA A 120 29.73 12.22 -0.24
CA ALA A 120 31.02 12.04 -0.91
C ALA A 120 30.91 11.21 -2.20
N ALA A 121 29.95 10.28 -2.27
CA ALA A 121 29.62 9.52 -3.47
C ALA A 121 28.83 10.33 -4.52
N GLY A 122 28.52 11.61 -4.24
CA GLY A 122 27.78 12.50 -5.13
C GLY A 122 26.26 12.54 -4.89
N GLY A 123 25.80 11.90 -3.81
CA GLY A 123 24.39 11.96 -3.40
C GLY A 123 23.99 13.31 -2.79
N SER A 124 22.71 13.44 -2.48
CA SER A 124 22.10 14.60 -1.83
C SER A 124 21.30 14.20 -0.58
N LEU A 125 21.09 15.15 0.34
CA LEU A 125 20.24 14.93 1.52
C LEU A 125 18.75 14.71 1.18
N SER A 126 18.33 15.12 -0.01
CA SER A 126 16.97 14.88 -0.53
C SER A 126 16.80 13.50 -1.17
N ASP A 127 17.88 12.73 -1.36
CA ASP A 127 17.76 11.37 -1.88
C ASP A 127 17.06 10.48 -0.85
N ARG A 128 16.40 9.42 -1.34
CA ARG A 128 15.71 8.44 -0.51
C ARG A 128 16.70 7.44 0.08
N PHE A 129 16.62 7.24 1.39
CA PHE A 129 17.45 6.31 2.15
C PHE A 129 16.91 4.88 1.97
N GLY A 130 17.78 3.95 1.56
CA GLY A 130 17.41 2.53 1.40
C GLY A 130 16.41 2.25 0.28
N LEU A 131 16.29 3.15 -0.69
CA LEU A 131 15.42 2.95 -1.86
C LEU A 131 16.03 1.91 -2.80
N VAL A 132 15.25 0.89 -3.12
CA VAL A 132 15.51 -0.06 -4.19
C VAL A 132 14.84 0.49 -5.45
N VAL A 133 15.63 0.69 -6.50
CA VAL A 133 15.10 1.05 -7.83
C VAL A 133 15.10 -0.22 -8.67
N PRO A 134 13.93 -0.80 -8.98
CA PRO A 134 13.86 -1.96 -9.86
C PRO A 134 14.53 -1.66 -11.19
N THR A 135 15.46 -2.50 -11.62
CA THR A 135 15.95 -2.45 -12.99
C THR A 135 14.78 -2.82 -13.90
N ALA A 136 14.44 -1.94 -14.86
CA ALA A 136 13.32 -2.15 -15.77
C ALA A 136 13.28 -3.60 -16.25
N ARG A 137 12.15 -4.28 -16.06
CA ARG A 137 11.92 -5.59 -16.69
C ARG A 137 12.15 -5.39 -18.19
N GLU A 138 13.11 -6.12 -18.76
CA GLU A 138 13.17 -6.23 -20.21
C GLU A 138 11.79 -6.74 -20.65
N ALA A 139 11.07 -5.93 -21.42
CA ALA A 139 9.75 -6.29 -21.90
C ALA A 139 9.91 -7.53 -22.79
N THR A 140 9.65 -8.71 -22.23
CA THR A 140 9.59 -9.95 -23.01
C THR A 140 8.37 -9.82 -23.92
N GLN A 141 8.63 -9.57 -25.21
CA GLN A 141 7.63 -9.54 -26.28
C GLN A 141 7.03 -10.92 -26.53
#